data_AF-A0A352R268-F1
#
_entry.id   AF-A0A352R268-F1
#
_cell.length_a   1.000
_cell.length_b   1.000
_cell.length_c   1.000
_cell.angle_alpha   90.00
_cell.angle_beta   90.00
_cell.angle_gamma   90.00
#
_symmetry.space_group_name_H-M   'P 1'
#
loop_
_entity.id
_entity.type
_entity.pdbx_description
1 polymer ?
#
loop_
_entity_poly.entity_id
_entity_poly.type
_entity_poly.pdbx_seq_one_letter_code
_entity_poly.pdbx_strand_id
1 'polypeptide(L)'
;ASVQASRDERMHESAILRALGASKTLIQKMLLIEYITMGIIAGLLASAGAEILLGVLQTRLFDLPLQWHWELWVMAPLSGALLIGFAGWWFNRRVMQAPPLRTLRQI
;
A
#
# COMPACT_ATOMS: atom_id res chain seq x y z
N ALA A 1 -20.40 -29.92 20.94
CA ALA A 1 -19.76 -29.70 22.26
C ALA A 1 -18.27 -29.36 22.14
N SER A 2 -17.45 -30.06 21.34
CA SER A 2 -16.01 -29.76 21.21
C SER A 2 -15.66 -28.45 20.47
N VAL A 3 -16.52 -27.98 19.56
CA VAL A 3 -16.32 -26.72 18.81
C VAL A 3 -16.60 -25.46 19.65
N GLN A 4 -17.39 -25.58 20.72
CA GLN A 4 -17.67 -24.45 21.63
C GLN A 4 -16.44 -24.11 22.48
N ALA A 5 -15.65 -25.12 22.90
CA ALA A 5 -14.42 -24.90 23.65
C ALA A 5 -13.36 -24.11 22.86
N SER A 6 -13.19 -24.37 21.55
CA SER A 6 -12.25 -23.61 20.70
C SER A 6 -12.69 -22.16 20.43
N ARG A 7 -13.97 -21.82 20.62
CA ARG A 7 -14.45 -20.44 20.45
C ARG A 7 -14.11 -19.56 21.63
N ASP A 8 -14.17 -20.11 22.85
CA ASP A 8 -13.84 -19.36 24.06
C ASP A 8 -12.34 -19.03 24.13
N GLU A 9 -11.47 -19.95 23.68
CA GLU A 9 -10.02 -19.72 23.60
C GLU A 9 -9.67 -18.54 22.67
N ARG A 10 -10.29 -18.49 21.47
CA ARG A 10 -10.09 -17.41 20.50
C ARG A 10 -10.72 -16.08 20.94
N MET A 11 -11.81 -16.15 21.72
CA MET A 11 -12.43 -14.97 22.33
C MET A 11 -11.53 -14.36 23.42
N HIS A 12 -10.79 -15.18 24.17
CA HIS A 12 -9.82 -14.71 25.15
C HIS A 12 -8.59 -14.06 24.51
N GLU A 13 -8.04 -14.60 23.42
CA GLU A 13 -6.97 -13.94 22.68
C GLU A 13 -7.39 -12.56 22.13
N SER A 14 -8.61 -12.46 21.59
CA SER A 14 -9.19 -11.19 21.10
C SER A 14 -9.44 -10.16 22.22
N ALA A 15 -9.81 -10.62 23.41
CA ALA A 15 -10.00 -9.77 24.59
C ALA A 15 -8.67 -9.27 25.16
N ILE A 16 -7.63 -10.11 25.19
CA ILE A 16 -6.27 -9.75 25.60
C ILE A 16 -5.66 -8.75 24.62
N LEU A 17 -5.84 -8.96 23.31
CA LEU A 17 -5.41 -8.01 22.26
C LEU A 17 -6.14 -6.66 22.35
N ARG A 18 -7.42 -6.65 22.71
CA ARG A 18 -8.17 -5.41 22.99
C ARG A 18 -7.72 -4.71 24.27
N ALA A 19 -7.35 -5.46 25.31
CA ALA A 19 -6.85 -4.92 26.58
C ALA A 19 -5.41 -4.37 26.45
N LEU A 20 -4.57 -4.97 25.60
CA LEU A 20 -3.21 -4.53 25.29
C LEU A 20 -3.12 -3.44 24.21
N GLY A 21 -4.24 -3.03 23.61
CA GLY A 21 -4.22 -1.99 22.58
C GLY A 21 -3.66 -2.45 21.23
N ALA A 22 -3.66 -3.75 20.93
CA ALA A 22 -3.54 -4.29 19.57
C ALA A 22 -4.83 -3.97 18.79
N SER A 23 -5.06 -2.68 18.65
CA SER A 23 -6.25 -2.05 18.15
C SER A 23 -6.19 -2.05 16.63
N LYS A 24 -7.33 -1.75 15.99
CA LYS A 24 -7.42 -1.47 14.56
C LYS A 24 -6.25 -0.63 14.00
N THR A 25 -5.57 0.15 14.83
CA THR A 25 -4.38 0.94 14.51
C THR A 25 -3.16 0.11 14.09
N LEU A 26 -2.90 -1.09 14.65
CA LEU A 26 -1.74 -1.90 14.22
C LEU A 26 -1.92 -2.45 12.81
N ILE A 27 -3.12 -2.97 12.52
CA ILE A 27 -3.49 -3.45 11.18
C ILE A 27 -3.46 -2.28 10.18
N GLN A 28 -3.97 -1.11 10.57
CA GLN A 28 -3.89 0.10 9.74
C GLN A 28 -2.45 0.54 9.45
N LYS A 29 -1.54 0.45 10.43
CA LYS A 29 -0.12 0.78 10.23
C LYS A 29 0.57 -0.21 9.29
N MET A 30 0.35 -1.52 9.46
CA MET A 30 0.92 -2.53 8.57
C MET A 30 0.45 -2.32 7.13
N LEU A 31 -0.85 -2.13 6.93
CA LEU A 31 -1.41 -1.90 5.61
C LEU A 31 -0.92 -0.58 4.98
N LEU A 32 -0.74 0.47 5.78
CA LEU A 32 -0.15 1.73 5.31
C LEU A 32 1.29 1.52 4.79
N ILE A 33 2.10 0.76 5.53
CA ILE A 33 3.48 0.43 5.11
C ILE A 33 3.46 -0.36 3.80
N GLU A 34 2.55 -1.32 3.66
CA GLU A 34 2.40 -2.13 2.45
C GLU A 34 2.02 -1.27 1.23
N TYR A 35 1.06 -0.36 1.37
CA TYR A 35 0.68 0.56 0.30
C TYR A 35 1.78 1.56 -0.04
N ILE A 36 2.48 2.10 0.95
CA ILE A 36 3.65 2.97 0.72
C ILE A 36 4.71 2.21 -0.07
N THR A 37 5.00 0.96 0.31
CA THR A 37 5.98 0.11 -0.37
C THR A 37 5.59 -0.14 -1.83
N MET A 38 4.32 -0.51 -2.09
CA MET A 38 3.80 -0.63 -3.46
C MET A 38 3.90 0.70 -4.22
N GLY A 39 3.63 1.83 -3.57
CA GLY A 39 3.72 3.16 -4.16
C GLY A 39 5.14 3.58 -4.54
N ILE A 40 6.13 3.26 -3.71
CA ILE A 40 7.55 3.48 -4.01
C ILE A 40 7.95 2.65 -5.24
N ILE A 41 7.59 1.36 -5.26
CA ILE A 41 7.92 0.47 -6.39
C ILE A 41 7.27 0.97 -7.68
N ALA A 42 5.99 1.34 -7.63
CA ALA A 42 5.27 1.89 -8.77
C ALA A 42 5.90 3.20 -9.28
N GLY A 43 6.28 4.10 -8.37
CA GLY A 43 6.94 5.36 -8.74
C GLY A 43 8.35 5.17 -9.28
N LEU A 44 9.11 4.17 -8.82
CA LEU A 44 10.41 3.82 -9.41
C LEU A 44 10.23 3.29 -10.84
N LEU A 45 9.25 2.42 -11.06
CA LEU A 45 8.91 1.94 -12.41
C LEU A 45 8.47 3.10 -13.33
N ALA A 46 7.67 4.02 -12.81
CA ALA A 46 7.25 5.21 -13.54
C ALA A 46 8.44 6.12 -13.90
N SER A 47 9.38 6.34 -12.97
CA SER A 47 10.60 7.10 -13.24
C SER A 47 11.45 6.46 -14.33
N ALA A 48 11.64 5.13 -14.27
CA ALA A 48 12.39 4.40 -15.29
C ALA A 48 11.70 4.51 -16.66
N GLY A 49 10.37 4.35 -16.71
CA GLY A 49 9.60 4.52 -17.94
C GLY A 49 9.68 5.94 -18.51
N ALA A 50 9.60 6.96 -17.66
CA ALA A 50 9.72 8.35 -18.05
C ALA A 50 11.11 8.67 -18.60
N GLU A 51 12.18 8.20 -17.94
CA GLU A 51 13.56 8.37 -18.39
C GLU A 51 13.79 7.71 -19.75
N ILE A 52 13.27 6.50 -19.96
CA ILE A 52 13.36 5.79 -21.25
C ILE A 52 12.61 6.58 -22.34
N LEU A 53 11.37 7.02 -22.07
CA LEU A 53 10.58 7.80 -23.03
C LEU A 53 11.26 9.12 -23.38
N LEU A 54 11.74 9.86 -22.37
CA LEU A 54 12.50 11.09 -22.56
C LEU A 54 13.77 10.87 -23.37
N GLY A 55 14.53 9.81 -23.06
CA GLY A 55 15.73 9.47 -23.80
C GLY A 55 15.45 9.15 -25.27
N VAL A 56 14.38 8.40 -25.54
CA VAL A 56 13.94 8.12 -26.92
C VAL A 56 13.48 9.40 -27.63
N LEU A 57 12.68 10.25 -26.98
CA LEU A 57 12.22 11.51 -27.56
C LEU A 57 13.40 12.44 -27.89
N GLN A 58 14.30 12.65 -26.92
CA GLN A 58 15.47 13.52 -27.09
C GLN A 58 16.37 13.06 -28.23
N THR A 59 16.66 11.77 -28.31
CA THR A 59 17.60 11.23 -29.31
C THR A 59 16.98 10.98 -30.68
N ARG A 60 15.68 10.65 -30.77
CA ARG A 60 15.04 10.25 -32.04
C ARG A 60 14.22 11.33 -32.70
N LEU A 61 13.66 12.26 -31.92
CA LEU A 61 12.76 13.30 -32.42
C LEU A 61 13.36 14.69 -32.37
N PHE A 62 14.23 14.97 -31.39
CA PHE A 62 14.71 16.32 -31.12
C PHE A 62 16.23 16.53 -31.32
N ASP A 63 17.01 15.47 -31.60
CA ASP A 63 18.49 15.51 -31.70
C ASP A 63 19.17 16.24 -30.52
N LEU A 64 18.59 16.12 -29.33
CA LEU A 64 19.09 16.73 -28.09
C LEU A 64 20.04 15.78 -27.36
N PRO A 65 21.04 16.32 -26.61
CA PRO A 65 21.90 15.50 -25.78
C PRO A 65 21.10 14.83 -24.65
N LEU A 66 21.41 13.56 -24.38
CA LEU A 66 20.76 12.79 -23.33
C LEU A 66 21.03 13.45 -21.97
N GLN A 67 19.97 13.90 -21.29
CA GLN A 67 20.08 14.48 -19.95
C GLN A 67 19.42 13.60 -18.91
N TRP A 68 20.13 13.34 -17.83
CA TRP A 68 19.65 12.51 -16.73
C TRP A 68 18.86 13.35 -15.73
N HIS A 69 17.59 13.00 -15.51
CA HIS A 69 16.70 13.81 -14.66
C HIS A 69 16.59 13.20 -13.26
N TRP A 70 17.56 13.51 -12.38
CA TRP A 70 17.57 13.00 -11.00
C TRP A 70 16.31 13.39 -10.21
N GLU A 71 15.70 14.51 -10.56
CA GLU A 71 14.44 14.98 -9.97
C GLU A 71 13.31 13.96 -10.16
N LEU A 72 13.21 13.32 -11.34
CA LEU A 72 12.18 12.31 -11.61
C LEU A 72 12.33 11.09 -10.71
N TRP A 73 13.57 10.68 -10.46
CA TRP A 73 13.90 9.53 -9.60
C TRP A 73 13.54 9.74 -8.14
N VAL A 74 13.39 10.98 -7.69
CA VAL A 74 12.95 11.29 -6.32
C VAL A 74 11.46 11.63 -6.30
N MET A 75 11.01 12.49 -7.21
CA MET A 75 9.63 12.97 -7.30
C MET A 75 8.64 11.84 -7.62
N ALA A 76 8.97 10.94 -8.54
CA ALA A 76 8.04 9.88 -8.95
C ALA A 76 7.83 8.82 -7.84
N PRO A 77 8.88 8.27 -7.18
CA PRO A 77 8.68 7.38 -6.03
C PRO A 77 8.00 8.07 -4.84
N LEU A 78 8.36 9.32 -4.55
CA LEU A 78 7.76 10.06 -3.42
C LEU A 78 6.27 10.35 -3.66
N SER A 79 5.93 10.80 -4.87
CA SER A 79 4.54 11.06 -5.24
C SER A 79 3.72 9.76 -5.29
N GLY A 80 4.27 8.67 -5.84
CA GLY A 80 3.66 7.35 -5.82
C GLY A 80 3.40 6.81 -4.41
N ALA A 81 4.39 6.92 -3.52
CA ALA A 81 4.29 6.54 -2.11
C ALA A 81 3.19 7.32 -1.38
N LEU A 82 3.15 8.64 -1.58
CA LEU A 82 2.16 9.52 -0.96
C LEU A 82 0.75 9.26 -1.51
N LEU A 83 0.58 9.19 -2.83
CA LEU A 83 -0.72 8.99 -3.46
C LEU A 83 -1.30 7.61 -3.12
N ILE A 84 -0.51 6.55 -3.25
CA ILE A 84 -0.98 5.17 -2.99
C ILE A 84 -1.12 4.94 -1.48
N GLY A 85 -0.19 5.43 -0.66
CA GLY A 85 -0.31 5.38 0.79
C GLY A 85 -1.53 6.12 1.31
N PHE A 86 -1.79 7.34 0.83
CA PHE A 86 -2.95 8.14 1.22
C PHE A 86 -4.26 7.54 0.68
N ALA A 87 -4.28 7.10 -0.58
CA ALA A 87 -5.44 6.43 -1.16
C ALA A 87 -5.75 5.13 -0.42
N GLY A 88 -4.73 4.32 -0.09
CA GLY A 88 -4.87 3.10 0.69
C GLY A 88 -5.39 3.37 2.11
N TRP A 89 -4.89 4.40 2.78
CA TRP A 89 -5.41 4.84 4.08
C TRP A 89 -6.87 5.32 4.00
N TRP A 90 -7.19 6.16 3.01
CA TRP A 90 -8.53 6.70 2.80
C TRP A 90 -9.54 5.60 2.42
N PHE A 91 -9.17 4.73 1.49
CA PHE A 91 -9.96 3.61 1.05
C PHE A 91 -10.14 2.61 2.17
N ASN A 92 -9.12 2.30 2.98
CA ASN A 92 -9.27 1.44 4.14
C ASN A 92 -10.16 2.10 5.23
N ARG A 93 -10.10 3.43 5.40
CA ARG A 93 -11.05 4.15 6.28
C ARG A 93 -12.50 3.99 5.82
N ARG A 94 -12.74 3.98 4.50
CA ARG A 94 -14.07 3.77 3.90
C ARG A 94 -14.48 2.28 3.80
N VAL A 95 -13.54 1.38 3.53
CA VAL A 95 -13.75 -0.06 3.36
C VAL A 95 -13.78 -0.80 4.69
N MET A 96 -13.25 -0.24 5.78
CA MET A 96 -13.59 -0.72 7.13
C MET A 96 -15.05 -0.44 7.52
N GLN A 97 -15.85 0.23 6.66
CA GLN A 97 -17.32 0.19 6.73
C GLN A 97 -17.94 -0.97 5.92
N ALA A 98 -17.16 -1.67 5.08
CA ALA A 98 -17.55 -2.94 4.48
C ALA A 98 -17.15 -4.08 5.43
N PRO A 99 -18.12 -4.80 6.04
CA PRO A 99 -17.85 -5.71 7.14
C PRO A 99 -16.94 -6.88 6.71
N PRO A 100 -16.15 -7.44 7.64
CA PRO A 100 -15.33 -8.65 7.46
C PRO A 100 -16.16 -9.95 7.30
N LEU A 101 -17.33 -9.85 6.68
CA LEU A 101 -18.28 -10.95 6.44
C LEU A 101 -18.14 -11.55 5.03
N ARG A 102 -17.31 -10.97 4.15
CA ARG A 102 -17.12 -11.51 2.79
C ARG A 102 -16.04 -12.58 2.67
N THR A 103 -15.04 -12.60 3.54
CA THR A 103 -14.03 -13.66 3.58
C THR A 103 -14.48 -14.91 4.35
N LEU A 104 -15.49 -14.77 5.22
CA LEU A 104 -16.07 -15.88 6.00
C LEU A 104 -17.22 -16.61 5.29
N ARG A 105 -17.67 -16.14 4.13
CA ARG A 105 -18.74 -16.80 3.35
C ARG A 105 -18.22 -17.80 2.31
N GLN A 106 -16.91 -18.07 2.32
CA GLN A 106 -16.26 -19.08 1.47
C GLN A 106 -15.77 -20.31 2.27
N ILE A 107 -16.12 -20.42 3.55
CA ILE A 107 -15.93 -21.63 4.37
C ILE A 107 -17.31 -22.14 4.77
#